data_AF-A0AAN7F7T3-F1
#
_entry.id   AF-A0AAN7F7T3-F1
#
_cell.length_a   1.000
_cell.length_b   1.000
_cell.length_c   1.000
_cell.angle_alpha   90.00
_cell.angle_beta   90.00
_cell.angle_gamma   90.00
#
_symmetry.space_group_name_H-M   'P 1'
#
loop_
_entity.id
_entity.type
_entity.pdbx_description
1 polymer ?
#
loop_
_entity_poly.entity_id
_entity_poly.type
_entity_poly.pdbx_seq_one_letter_code
_entity_poly.pdbx_strand_id
1 'polypeptide(L)'
;MGAFHHIAPIILAFLVFMGWSTGQPMNPTQGFIKLPLNTSDFHIQKPYNLPITDRYSFLHGVHKLWVYSTDKPLSKNSPTNPRTEILIRGYNYSSGVWQFEGHGYVPNGTSGVCIMQVFGASSQATTVIYA
;
A
#
# COMPACT_ATOMS: atom_id res chain seq x y z
N MET A 1 -49.84 -31.75 -33.15
CA MET A 1 -48.42 -32.14 -33.00
C MET A 1 -47.54 -30.95 -33.32
N GLY A 2 -46.59 -30.56 -32.45
CA GLY A 2 -45.41 -29.82 -32.93
C GLY A 2 -44.92 -28.56 -32.22
N ALA A 3 -45.44 -28.13 -31.06
CA ALA A 3 -44.97 -26.87 -30.43
C ALA A 3 -44.22 -27.04 -29.10
N PHE A 4 -44.48 -28.09 -28.32
CA PHE A 4 -43.94 -28.21 -26.94
C PHE A 4 -42.56 -28.88 -26.83
N HIS A 5 -42.08 -29.56 -27.88
CA HIS A 5 -40.79 -30.27 -27.85
C HIS A 5 -39.58 -29.37 -28.09
N HIS A 6 -39.77 -28.13 -28.56
CA HIS A 6 -38.68 -27.21 -28.87
C HIS A 6 -38.35 -26.22 -27.73
N ILE A 7 -39.22 -26.10 -26.72
CA ILE A 7 -39.07 -25.11 -25.62
C ILE A 7 -38.16 -25.65 -24.51
N ALA A 8 -38.27 -26.94 -24.19
CA ALA A 8 -37.45 -27.62 -23.18
C ALA A 8 -35.92 -27.63 -23.46
N PRO A 9 -35.43 -27.90 -24.71
CA PRO A 9 -33.99 -27.85 -24.97
C PRO A 9 -33.42 -26.42 -24.97
N ILE A 10 -34.23 -25.40 -25.26
CA ILE A 10 -33.81 -23.99 -25.23
C ILE A 10 -33.60 -23.54 -23.78
N ILE A 11 -34.51 -23.90 -22.87
CA ILE A 11 -34.38 -23.55 -21.44
C ILE A 11 -33.16 -24.25 -20.80
N LEU A 12 -32.89 -25.51 -21.17
CA LEU A 12 -31.71 -26.24 -20.68
C LEU A 12 -30.40 -25.65 -21.20
N ALA A 13 -30.35 -25.20 -22.47
CA ALA A 13 -29.18 -24.51 -23.03
C ALA A 13 -28.91 -23.15 -22.36
N PHE A 14 -29.97 -22.41 -21.98
CA PHE A 14 -29.84 -21.14 -21.25
C PHE A 14 -29.31 -21.31 -19.82
N LEU A 15 -29.68 -22.40 -19.12
CA LEU A 15 -29.20 -22.69 -17.77
C LEU A 15 -27.73 -23.14 -17.76
N VAL A 16 -27.26 -23.84 -18.80
CA VAL A 16 -25.84 -24.21 -18.94
C VAL A 16 -24.97 -22.98 -19.24
N PHE A 17 -25.49 -21.97 -19.96
CA PHE A 17 -24.76 -20.74 -20.27
C PHE A 17 -24.54 -19.82 -19.05
N MET A 18 -25.45 -19.84 -18.06
CA MET A 18 -25.28 -19.08 -16.80
C MET A 18 -24.32 -19.73 -15.80
N GLY A 19 -23.96 -21.01 -15.97
CA GLY A 19 -23.09 -21.73 -15.04
C GLY A 19 -21.59 -21.44 -15.20
N TRP A 20 -21.18 -20.62 -16.18
CA TRP A 20 -19.79 -20.43 -16.57
C TRP A 20 -19.40 -18.94 -16.60
N SER A 21 -19.95 -18.13 -15.70
CA SER A 21 -19.36 -16.84 -15.37
C SER A 21 -18.22 -17.04 -14.37
N THR A 22 -17.14 -17.69 -14.82
CA THR A 22 -15.86 -17.60 -14.11
C THR A 22 -15.35 -16.18 -14.29
N GLY A 23 -15.75 -15.27 -13.41
CA GLY A 23 -15.20 -13.93 -13.34
C GLY A 23 -13.69 -14.06 -13.22
N GLN A 24 -12.97 -13.76 -14.30
CA GLN A 24 -11.52 -13.75 -14.26
C GLN A 24 -11.10 -12.72 -13.20
N PRO A 25 -10.14 -13.03 -12.32
CA PRO A 25 -9.65 -12.04 -11.36
C PRO A 25 -9.18 -10.82 -12.15
N MET A 26 -9.86 -9.69 -11.95
CA MET A 26 -9.51 -8.45 -12.61
C MET A 26 -8.10 -8.03 -12.16
N ASN A 27 -7.26 -7.62 -13.11
CA ASN A 27 -5.92 -7.14 -12.76
C ASN A 27 -6.09 -5.87 -11.89
N PRO A 28 -5.59 -5.85 -10.62
CA PRO A 28 -5.75 -4.71 -9.74
C PRO A 28 -5.09 -3.44 -10.27
N THR A 29 -4.12 -3.55 -11.18
CA THR A 29 -3.44 -2.41 -11.80
C THR A 29 -4.08 -1.98 -13.13
N GLN A 30 -5.22 -2.55 -13.51
CA GLN A 30 -5.89 -2.18 -14.76
C GLN A 30 -6.28 -0.70 -14.74
N GLY A 31 -5.83 0.05 -15.76
CA GLY A 31 -6.05 1.51 -15.85
C GLY A 31 -5.00 2.36 -15.14
N PHE A 32 -4.03 1.76 -14.44
CA PHE A 32 -2.90 2.48 -13.84
C PHE A 32 -1.66 2.44 -14.74
N ILE A 33 -0.90 3.54 -14.72
CA ILE A 33 0.43 3.63 -15.35
C ILE A 33 1.47 3.42 -14.26
N LYS A 34 2.37 2.45 -14.44
CA LYS A 34 3.47 2.21 -13.52
C LYS A 34 4.47 3.36 -13.58
N LEU A 35 4.77 3.95 -12.43
CA LEU A 35 5.77 5.00 -12.29
C LEU A 35 7.13 4.42 -11.86
N PRO A 36 8.26 4.98 -12.35
CA PRO A 36 9.60 4.46 -12.07
C PRO A 36 10.09 4.84 -10.67
N LEU A 37 9.91 3.99 -9.67
CA LEU A 37 10.34 4.26 -8.29
C LEU A 37 11.74 3.70 -8.00
N ASN A 38 12.70 4.57 -7.69
CA ASN A 38 14.09 4.20 -7.40
C ASN A 38 14.50 4.53 -5.95
N THR A 39 15.61 3.98 -5.49
CA THR A 39 16.15 4.27 -4.14
C THR A 39 16.55 5.73 -3.96
N SER A 40 16.79 6.48 -5.04
CA SER A 40 17.04 7.94 -5.00
C SER A 40 15.81 8.73 -4.58
N ASP A 41 14.61 8.18 -4.80
CA ASP A 41 13.34 8.82 -4.42
C ASP A 41 13.04 8.59 -2.93
N PHE A 42 13.79 7.73 -2.26
CA PHE A 42 13.61 7.38 -0.86
C PHE A 42 14.42 8.29 0.04
N HIS A 43 13.72 9.15 0.77
CA HIS A 43 14.31 9.94 1.84
C HIS A 43 14.02 9.30 3.19
N ILE A 44 15.08 8.81 3.84
CA ILE A 44 14.95 8.17 5.15
C ILE A 44 14.85 9.22 6.24
N GLN A 45 13.72 9.21 6.94
CA GLN A 45 13.55 9.94 8.19
C GLN A 45 13.93 9.05 9.36
N LYS A 46 14.48 9.65 10.41
CA LYS A 46 14.99 8.96 11.60
C LYS A 46 14.93 9.89 12.82
N PRO A 47 15.12 9.38 14.04
CA PRO A 47 15.36 10.21 15.22
C PRO A 47 16.49 11.24 15.00
N TYR A 48 16.31 12.47 15.46
CA TYR A 48 17.26 13.55 15.19
C TYR A 48 18.66 13.30 15.80
N ASN A 49 18.73 12.54 16.89
CA ASN A 49 19.93 12.35 17.70
C ASN A 49 20.70 11.05 17.40
N LEU A 50 20.24 10.23 16.45
CA LEU A 50 20.87 8.94 16.13
C LEU A 50 21.40 8.95 14.69
N PRO A 51 22.48 8.24 14.36
CA PRO A 51 22.89 8.04 12.97
C PRO A 51 21.89 7.15 12.23
N ILE A 52 21.86 7.25 10.90
CA ILE A 52 20.94 6.46 10.05
C ILE A 52 21.20 4.96 10.15
N THR A 53 22.46 4.55 10.30
CA THR A 53 22.89 3.16 10.37
C THR A 53 22.32 2.39 11.56
N ASP A 54 21.90 3.10 12.61
CA ASP A 54 21.33 2.48 13.82
C ASP A 54 19.84 2.17 13.65
N ARG A 55 19.19 2.77 12.66
CA ARG A 55 17.73 2.73 12.50
C ARG A 55 17.27 2.33 11.10
N TYR A 56 18.18 2.27 10.13
CA TYR A 56 17.88 1.89 8.76
C TYR A 56 19.01 1.09 8.13
N SER A 57 18.63 0.08 7.34
CA SER A 57 19.53 -0.59 6.41
C SER A 57 18.80 -0.98 5.12
N PHE A 58 19.56 -1.09 4.03
CA PHE A 58 19.06 -1.60 2.76
C PHE A 58 20.01 -2.68 2.25
N LEU A 59 19.55 -3.93 2.27
CA LEU A 59 20.33 -5.10 1.88
C LEU A 59 19.46 -6.06 1.08
N HIS A 60 19.95 -6.51 -0.09
CA HIS A 60 19.27 -7.47 -0.96
C HIS A 60 17.81 -7.08 -1.31
N GLY A 61 17.56 -5.79 -1.55
CA GLY A 61 16.23 -5.29 -1.88
C GLY A 61 15.27 -5.13 -0.68
N VAL A 62 15.73 -5.40 0.54
CA VAL A 62 14.92 -5.26 1.75
C VAL A 62 15.33 -4.01 2.52
N HIS A 63 14.36 -3.11 2.72
CA HIS A 63 14.50 -2.00 3.65
C HIS A 63 14.14 -2.48 5.06
N LYS A 64 15.08 -2.37 6.01
CA LYS A 64 14.81 -2.63 7.43
C LYS A 64 14.79 -1.32 8.17
N LEU A 65 13.73 -1.09 8.92
CA LEU A 65 13.51 0.10 9.73
C LEU A 65 13.31 -0.34 11.18
N TRP A 66 14.08 0.24 12.09
CA TRP A 66 13.91 0.03 13.52
C TRP A 66 13.34 1.29 14.15
N VAL A 67 12.37 1.11 15.03
CA VAL A 67 11.78 2.19 15.83
C VAL A 67 11.60 1.65 17.23
N TYR A 68 12.17 2.34 18.21
CA TYR A 68 11.97 2.03 19.63
C TYR A 68 11.16 3.13 20.31
N SER A 69 10.36 2.75 21.30
CA SER A 69 9.56 3.69 22.09
C SER A 69 10.41 4.73 22.83
N THR A 70 11.69 4.43 23.06
CA THR A 70 12.68 5.29 23.72
C THR A 70 13.42 6.23 22.77
N ASP A 71 13.23 6.09 21.46
CA ASP A 71 13.87 6.97 20.48
C ASP A 71 13.37 8.41 20.63
N LYS A 72 14.10 9.36 20.05
CA LYS A 72 13.62 10.75 19.97
C LYS A 72 12.78 10.97 18.71
N PRO A 73 11.92 12.00 18.70
CA PRO A 73 11.17 12.38 17.51
C PRO A 73 12.06 12.74 16.32
N LEU A 74 11.44 13.03 15.17
CA LEU A 74 12.14 13.48 13.95
C LEU A 74 12.99 14.74 14.18
N SER A 75 12.53 15.65 15.05
CA SER A 75 13.22 16.91 15.38
C SER A 75 13.01 17.28 16.85
N LYS A 76 13.87 18.14 17.40
CA LYS A 76 13.90 18.49 18.84
C LYS A 76 12.55 18.98 19.39
N ASN A 77 11.78 19.69 18.57
CA ASN A 77 10.50 20.30 18.95
C ASN A 77 9.30 19.63 18.27
N SER A 78 9.49 18.44 17.69
CA SER A 78 8.39 17.72 17.06
C SER A 78 7.43 17.19 18.14
N PRO A 79 6.11 17.42 18.01
CA PRO A 79 5.11 16.86 18.92
C PRO A 79 4.79 15.39 18.61
N THR A 80 5.39 14.82 17.56
CA THR A 80 5.09 13.46 17.10
C THR A 80 5.98 12.42 17.78
N ASN A 81 5.49 11.19 17.85
CA ASN A 81 6.25 10.05 18.34
C ASN A 81 7.47 9.74 17.45
N PRO A 82 8.44 8.96 17.98
CA PRO A 82 9.59 8.54 17.19
C PRO A 82 9.19 7.74 15.95
N ARG A 83 9.97 7.92 14.89
CA ARG A 83 9.77 7.20 13.63
C ARG A 83 11.08 7.01 12.90
N THR A 84 11.14 5.90 12.19
CA THR A 84 12.07 5.65 11.09
C THR A 84 11.19 5.26 9.92
N GLU A 85 11.17 6.08 8.88
CA GLU A 85 10.25 5.92 7.76
C GLU A 85 10.92 6.30 6.44
N ILE A 86 10.38 5.76 5.34
CA ILE A 86 10.75 6.16 3.98
C ILE A 86 9.74 7.19 3.51
N LEU A 87 10.20 8.42 3.33
CA LEU A 87 9.44 9.45 2.61
C LEU A 87 9.75 9.34 1.12
N ILE A 88 8.74 9.05 0.30
CA ILE A 88 8.86 9.07 -1.16
C ILE A 88 8.86 10.51 -1.65
N ARG A 89 9.92 10.93 -2.33
CA ARG A 89 10.07 12.25 -2.96
C ARG A 89 9.81 12.16 -4.47
N GLY A 90 9.48 13.28 -5.10
CA GLY A 90 9.23 13.35 -6.55
C GLY A 90 7.84 12.88 -6.99
N TYR A 91 7.07 12.25 -6.10
CA TYR A 91 5.73 11.72 -6.37
C TYR A 91 4.63 12.40 -5.56
N ASN A 92 4.76 13.70 -5.27
CA ASN A 92 3.68 14.47 -4.67
C ASN A 92 2.54 14.62 -5.69
N TYR A 93 1.30 14.33 -5.28
CA TYR A 93 0.13 14.40 -6.14
C TYR A 93 -0.98 15.24 -5.52
N SER A 94 -1.69 16.00 -6.37
CA SER A 94 -2.80 16.87 -5.96
C SER A 94 -4.16 16.44 -6.53
N SER A 95 -4.17 15.47 -7.46
CA SER A 95 -5.37 14.98 -8.12
C SER A 95 -5.15 13.57 -8.69
N GLY A 96 -6.23 12.98 -9.19
CA GLY A 96 -6.24 11.62 -9.75
C GLY A 96 -6.33 10.53 -8.68
N VAL A 97 -6.26 9.28 -9.15
CA VAL A 97 -6.24 8.09 -8.29
C VAL A 97 -4.84 7.49 -8.34
N TRP A 98 -4.26 7.29 -7.17
CA TRP A 98 -2.91 6.75 -7.02
C TRP A 98 -2.98 5.42 -6.29
N GLN A 99 -2.23 4.45 -6.79
CA GLN A 99 -2.07 3.15 -6.16
C GLN A 99 -0.63 2.98 -5.70
N PHE A 100 -0.49 2.52 -4.46
CA PHE A 100 0.78 2.13 -3.87
C PHE A 100 0.68 0.65 -3.50
N GLU A 101 1.76 -0.08 -3.73
CA GLU A 101 1.86 -1.50 -3.40
C GLU A 101 3.23 -1.74 -2.77
N GLY A 102 3.26 -2.61 -1.77
CA GLY A 102 4.49 -3.03 -1.12
C GLY A 102 4.25 -4.19 -0.16
N HIS A 103 5.30 -4.98 0.07
CA HIS A 103 5.29 -6.03 1.08
C HIS A 103 5.93 -5.49 2.36
N GLY A 104 5.19 -5.58 3.47
CA GLY A 104 5.66 -5.24 4.80
C GLY A 104 5.68 -6.48 5.69
N TYR A 105 6.64 -6.54 6.60
CA TYR A 105 6.69 -7.54 7.67
C TYR A 105 6.91 -6.84 9.01
N VAL A 106 6.01 -7.10 9.96
CA VAL A 106 6.13 -6.63 11.34
C VAL A 106 6.40 -7.84 12.23
N PRO A 107 7.53 -7.86 12.97
CA PRO A 107 7.83 -8.95 13.89
C PRO A 107 6.73 -9.15 14.95
N ASN A 108 6.50 -10.39 15.33
CA ASN A 108 5.58 -10.71 16.44
C ASN A 108 6.04 -10.02 17.74
N GLY A 109 5.09 -9.50 18.51
CA GLY A 109 5.34 -8.75 19.74
C GLY A 109 5.53 -7.24 19.53
N THR A 110 5.51 -6.76 18.28
CA THR A 110 5.53 -5.31 18.00
C THR A 110 4.12 -4.72 18.18
N SER A 111 4.02 -3.54 18.79
CA SER A 111 2.75 -2.82 19.00
C SER A 111 2.88 -1.36 18.59
N GLY A 112 1.75 -0.70 18.28
CA GLY A 112 1.73 0.72 17.93
C GLY A 112 2.44 1.07 16.62
N VAL A 113 2.51 0.12 15.69
CA VAL A 113 3.19 0.31 14.39
C VAL A 113 2.28 1.05 13.42
N CYS A 114 2.89 1.92 12.62
CA CYS A 114 2.33 2.45 11.38
C CYS A 114 3.27 2.00 10.25
N ILE A 115 2.77 1.20 9.32
CA ILE A 115 3.54 0.67 8.18
C ILE A 115 3.44 1.61 6.98
N MET A 116 2.28 2.24 6.80
CA MET A 116 2.05 3.16 5.69
C MET A 116 1.15 4.30 6.14
N GLN A 117 1.51 5.51 5.73
CA GLN A 117 0.65 6.68 5.87
C GLN A 117 0.62 7.48 4.57
N VAL A 118 -0.54 8.04 4.27
CA VAL A 118 -0.72 8.99 3.17
C VAL A 118 -0.96 10.37 3.78
N PHE A 119 -0.07 11.31 3.47
CA PHE A 119 -0.21 12.70 3.92
C PHE A 119 -1.20 13.44 3.02
N GLY A 120 -2.04 14.28 3.63
CA GLY A 120 -2.99 15.13 2.92
C GLY A 120 -2.33 16.40 2.37
N ALA A 121 -3.14 17.24 1.73
CA ALA A 121 -2.75 18.60 1.34
C ALA A 121 -2.71 19.54 2.57
N SER A 122 -2.65 20.86 2.35
CA SER A 122 -2.34 21.89 3.36
C SER A 122 -3.17 21.90 4.65
N SER A 123 -4.36 21.28 4.69
CA SER A 123 -5.26 21.32 5.85
C SER A 123 -5.27 20.05 6.72
N GLN A 124 -4.68 18.94 6.26
CA GLN A 124 -4.66 17.68 7.02
C GLN A 124 -3.30 17.01 6.93
N ALA A 125 -2.64 16.85 8.08
CA ALA A 125 -1.34 16.21 8.16
C ALA A 125 -1.42 14.76 7.64
N THR A 126 -2.43 13.96 8.02
CA THR A 126 -2.53 12.57 7.59
C THR A 126 -3.94 12.24 7.12
N THR A 127 -4.06 11.59 5.96
CA THR A 127 -5.33 11.14 5.37
C THR A 127 -5.63 9.69 5.73
N VAL A 128 -4.64 8.80 5.70
CA VAL A 128 -4.81 7.37 6.04
C VAL A 128 -3.57 6.85 6.78
N ILE A 129 -3.78 5.95 7.75
CA ILE A 129 -2.75 5.17 8.46
C ILE A 129 -3.09 3.68 8.33
N TYR A 130 -2.09 2.86 8.00
CA TYR A 130 -2.14 1.40 8.04
C TYR A 130 -1.18 0.88 9.09
N ALA A 131 -1.66 -0.03 9.95
CA ALA A 131 -0.92 -0.66 11.04
C ALA A 131 -0.66 -2.14 10.75
#